data_AF-A0A4Y8BPF9-F1
#
_entry.id   AF-A0A4Y8BPF9-F1
#
_cell.length_a   1.000
_cell.length_b   1.000
_cell.length_c   1.000
_cell.angle_alpha   90.00
_cell.angle_beta   90.00
_cell.angle_gamma   90.00
#
_symmetry.space_group_name_H-M   'P 1'
#
loop_
_entity.id
_entity.type
_entity.pdbx_description
1 polymer ?
#
loop_
_entity_poly.entity_id
_entity_poly.type
_entity_poly.pdbx_seq_one_letter_code
_entity_poly.pdbx_strand_id
1 'polypeptide(L)'
;MNYELLNIQTKFDPIFANASIHWIENQNKLFKELSELLNKNGIFAAQLPLIKNSIFHQNLETLTQKYGLNSRIFYALEPYEYYDILQNYFKEVEIWQSTYYHIL
;
A
#
# COMPACT_ATOMS: atom_id res chain seq x y z
N MET A 1 -10.91 -5.15 -5.37
CA MET A 1 -11.41 -3.89 -5.97
C MET A 1 -10.82 -3.81 -7.36
N ASN A 2 -11.64 -3.82 -8.42
CA ASN A 2 -11.15 -3.63 -9.78
C ASN A 2 -11.01 -2.11 -10.02
N TYR A 3 -9.78 -1.64 -10.19
CA TYR A 3 -9.45 -0.28 -10.58
C TYR A 3 -8.79 -0.32 -11.96
N GLU A 4 -9.08 0.68 -12.79
CA GLU A 4 -8.51 0.84 -14.13
C GLU A 4 -7.86 2.21 -14.24
N LEU A 5 -6.56 2.30 -13.90
CA LEU A 5 -5.82 3.56 -13.97
C LEU A 5 -5.42 3.91 -15.41
N LEU A 6 -5.30 2.91 -16.29
CA LEU A 6 -4.87 3.09 -17.69
C LEU A 6 -5.86 3.88 -18.55
N ASN A 7 -7.10 4.08 -18.10
CA ASN A 7 -8.08 4.90 -18.81
C ASN A 7 -7.87 6.41 -18.56
N ILE A 8 -6.99 6.78 -17.63
CA ILE A 8 -6.68 8.17 -17.34
C ILE A 8 -5.72 8.68 -18.42
N GLN A 9 -6.19 9.65 -19.22
CA GLN A 9 -5.42 10.19 -20.35
C GLN A 9 -4.45 11.31 -19.97
N THR A 10 -4.60 11.85 -18.75
CA THR A 10 -3.76 12.93 -18.23
C THR A 10 -2.69 12.39 -17.29
N LYS A 11 -1.52 13.01 -17.32
CA LYS A 11 -0.44 12.72 -16.37
C LYS A 11 -0.42 13.73 -15.22
N PHE A 12 0.21 13.33 -14.12
CA PHE A 12 0.28 14.12 -12.89
C PHE A 12 1.72 14.36 -12.46
N ASP A 13 1.96 15.48 -11.78
CA ASP A 13 3.24 15.77 -11.15
C ASP A 13 3.32 15.10 -9.77
N PRO A 14 2.35 15.29 -8.84
CA PRO A 14 2.22 14.44 -7.67
C PRO A 14 1.09 13.41 -7.83
N ILE A 15 1.34 12.18 -7.36
CA ILE A 15 0.28 11.22 -7.01
C ILE A 15 0.45 10.86 -5.53
N PHE A 16 -0.62 11.01 -4.74
CA PHE A 16 -0.59 10.77 -3.30
C PHE A 16 -1.62 9.73 -2.87
N ALA A 17 -1.22 8.80 -2.00
CA ALA A 17 -2.11 7.76 -1.46
C ALA A 17 -1.88 7.55 0.05
N ASN A 18 -2.83 7.99 0.87
CA ASN A 18 -2.78 7.78 2.32
C ASN A 18 -3.66 6.60 2.73
N ALA A 19 -3.07 5.59 3.38
CA ALA A 19 -3.77 4.47 4.01
C ALA A 19 -4.79 3.74 3.10
N SER A 20 -4.52 3.65 1.79
CA SER A 20 -5.47 3.07 0.82
C SER A 20 -4.94 1.83 0.08
N ILE A 21 -3.63 1.74 -0.16
CA ILE A 21 -3.07 0.70 -1.05
C ILE A 21 -3.07 -0.70 -0.42
N HIS A 22 -3.02 -0.83 0.90
CA HIS A 22 -3.02 -2.13 1.58
C HIS A 22 -4.31 -2.95 1.38
N TRP A 23 -5.36 -2.35 0.80
CA TRP A 23 -6.59 -3.03 0.40
C TRP A 23 -6.54 -3.65 -1.00
N ILE A 24 -5.47 -3.37 -1.75
CA ILE A 24 -5.30 -3.76 -3.13
C ILE A 24 -4.46 -5.03 -3.18
N GLU A 25 -4.98 -6.07 -3.82
CA GLU A 25 -4.29 -7.36 -3.98
C GLU A 25 -3.09 -7.25 -4.92
N ASN A 26 -3.30 -6.76 -6.14
CA ASN A 26 -2.25 -6.68 -7.15
C ASN A 26 -1.54 -5.32 -7.11
N GLN A 27 -0.77 -5.09 -6.04
CA GLN A 27 -0.03 -3.84 -5.85
C GLN A 27 1.08 -3.65 -6.88
N ASN A 28 1.67 -4.73 -7.41
CA ASN A 28 2.65 -4.63 -8.49
C ASN A 28 2.06 -3.96 -9.75
N LYS A 29 0.88 -4.43 -10.19
CA LYS A 29 0.15 -3.79 -11.30
C LYS A 29 -0.15 -2.32 -10.99
N LEU A 30 -0.61 -2.03 -9.76
CA LEU A 30 -0.89 -0.66 -9.33
C LEU A 30 0.34 0.24 -9.49
N PHE A 31 1.49 -0.14 -8.94
CA PHE A 31 2.70 0.69 -8.98
C PHE A 31 3.23 0.90 -10.39
N LYS A 32 3.13 -0.12 -11.26
CA LYS A 32 3.42 0.02 -12.69
C LYS A 32 2.54 1.10 -13.33
N GLU A 33 1.22 0.99 -13.18
CA GLU A 33 0.28 1.95 -13.78
C GLU A 33 0.47 3.36 -13.22
N LEU A 34 0.74 3.49 -11.91
CA LEU A 34 1.05 4.78 -11.29
C LEU A 34 2.30 5.42 -11.88
N SER A 35 3.36 4.64 -12.13
CA SER A 35 4.59 5.17 -12.75
C SER A 35 4.34 5.68 -14.17
N GLU A 36 3.44 5.04 -14.93
CA GLU A 36 3.08 5.44 -16.29
C GLU A 36 2.26 6.74 -16.31
N LEU A 37 1.49 7.00 -15.25
CA LEU A 37 0.69 8.20 -15.05
C LEU A 37 1.48 9.41 -14.53
N LEU A 38 2.74 9.23 -14.12
CA LEU A 38 3.59 10.35 -13.73
C LEU A 38 4.15 11.08 -14.96
N ASN A 39 4.26 12.40 -14.82
CA ASN A 39 5.11 13.22 -15.68
C ASN A 39 6.59 12.90 -15.43
N LYS A 40 7.46 13.37 -16.34
CA LYS A 40 8.90 13.32 -16.11
C LYS A 40 9.23 14.08 -14.82
N ASN A 41 9.97 13.43 -13.92
CA ASN A 41 10.29 13.94 -12.58
C ASN A 41 9.08 14.09 -11.63
N GLY A 42 7.94 13.50 -11.96
CA GLY A 42 6.80 13.40 -11.05
C GLY A 42 7.12 12.51 -9.85
N ILE A 43 6.38 12.71 -8.76
CA ILE A 43 6.59 12.05 -7.46
C ILE A 43 5.33 11.26 -7.10
N PHE A 44 5.54 10.02 -6.71
CA PHE A 44 4.54 9.22 -6.01
C PHE A 44 4.88 9.17 -4.52
N ALA A 45 3.91 9.47 -3.67
CA ALA A 45 4.06 9.41 -2.22
C ALA A 45 2.90 8.64 -1.60
N ALA A 46 3.21 7.71 -0.69
CA ALA A 46 2.20 6.95 0.01
C ALA A 46 2.54 6.71 1.48
N GLN A 47 1.49 6.59 2.28
CA GLN A 47 1.57 6.12 3.66
C GLN A 47 0.80 4.81 3.77
N LEU A 48 1.46 3.80 4.35
CA LEU A 48 0.94 2.45 4.48
C LEU A 48 1.01 2.01 5.95
N PRO A 49 -0.09 1.51 6.54
CA PRO A 49 -0.02 0.89 7.86
C PRO A 49 0.74 -0.42 7.78
N LEU A 50 1.61 -0.67 8.77
CA LEU A 50 2.27 -1.96 8.95
C LEU A 50 1.42 -2.82 9.87
N ILE A 51 0.81 -3.86 9.31
CA ILE A 51 -0.28 -4.60 9.94
C ILE A 51 0.16 -5.98 10.42
N LYS A 52 1.10 -6.63 9.72
CA LYS A 52 1.46 -8.06 9.90
C LYS A 52 1.91 -8.39 11.33
N ASN A 53 2.67 -7.49 11.95
CA ASN A 53 3.20 -7.65 13.31
C ASN A 53 2.33 -6.99 14.40
N SER A 54 1.13 -6.54 14.05
CA SER A 54 0.22 -5.90 15.00
C SER A 54 -0.45 -6.95 15.91
N ILE A 55 -0.18 -6.89 17.21
CA ILE A 55 -0.85 -7.72 18.24
C ILE A 55 -2.39 -7.63 18.11
N PHE A 56 -2.92 -6.43 17.83
CA PHE A 56 -4.36 -6.25 17.57
C PHE A 56 -4.88 -7.13 16.43
N HIS A 57 -4.19 -7.18 15.29
CA HIS A 57 -4.63 -7.95 14.13
C HIS A 57 -4.50 -9.47 14.36
N GLN A 58 -3.44 -9.91 15.05
CA GLN A 58 -3.26 -11.31 15.45
C GLN A 58 -4.38 -11.80 16.38
N ASN A 59 -4.74 -10.99 17.37
CA ASN A 59 -5.86 -11.29 18.27
C ASN A 59 -7.20 -11.29 17.53
N LEU A 60 -7.41 -10.33 16.63
CA LEU A 60 -8.62 -10.26 15.83
C LEU A 60 -8.79 -11.51 14.94
N GLU A 61 -7.73 -11.95 14.28
CA GLU A 61 -7.74 -13.17 13.47
C GLU A 61 -8.12 -14.40 14.31
N THR A 62 -7.50 -14.56 15.48
CA THR A 62 -7.81 -15.64 16.43
C THR A 62 -9.29 -15.64 16.84
N LEU A 63 -9.85 -14.47 17.13
CA LEU A 63 -11.27 -14.32 17.48
C LEU A 63 -12.18 -14.67 16.31
N THR A 64 -11.87 -14.20 15.10
CA THR A 64 -12.68 -14.50 13.91
C THR A 64 -12.74 -15.99 13.64
N GLN A 65 -11.61 -16.71 13.74
CA GLN A 65 -11.57 -18.16 13.61
C GLN A 65 -12.40 -18.86 14.70
N LYS A 66 -12.26 -18.44 15.97
CA LYS A 66 -12.99 -19.02 17.10
C LYS A 66 -14.52 -18.94 16.93
N TYR A 67 -15.01 -17.84 16.37
CA TYR A 67 -16.45 -17.59 16.21
C TYR A 67 -16.97 -17.90 14.81
N GLY A 68 -16.16 -18.47 13.92
CA GLY A 68 -16.57 -18.77 12.53
C GLY A 68 -16.92 -17.52 11.72
N LEU A 69 -16.29 -16.39 12.04
CA LEU A 69 -16.47 -15.12 11.35
C LEU A 69 -15.41 -14.96 10.26
N ASN A 70 -15.75 -14.24 9.20
CA ASN A 70 -14.79 -13.86 8.17
C ASN A 70 -14.04 -12.60 8.60
N SER A 71 -12.71 -12.65 8.53
CA SER A 71 -11.87 -11.45 8.63
C SER A 71 -11.79 -10.77 7.27
N ARG A 72 -11.57 -9.45 7.28
CA ARG A 72 -11.27 -8.72 6.06
C ARG A 72 -9.83 -9.01 5.65
N ILE A 73 -9.60 -9.24 4.36
CA ILE A 73 -8.25 -9.50 3.83
C ILE A 73 -7.51 -8.18 3.68
N PHE A 74 -6.28 -8.16 4.20
CA PHE A 74 -5.32 -7.08 4.04
C PHE A 74 -4.16 -7.61 3.20
N TYR A 75 -3.77 -6.86 2.18
CA TYR A 75 -2.67 -7.19 1.29
C TYR A 75 -1.43 -6.35 1.62
N ALA A 76 -1.32 -5.85 2.86
CA ALA A 76 -0.16 -5.09 3.31
C ALA A 76 1.11 -5.95 3.17
N LEU A 77 2.13 -5.37 2.56
CA LEU A 77 3.44 -6.01 2.42
C LEU A 77 4.40 -5.51 3.50
N GLU A 78 5.51 -6.22 3.67
CA GLU A 78 6.63 -5.74 4.47
C GLU A 78 7.41 -4.63 3.74
N PRO A 79 8.13 -3.74 4.47
CA PRO A 79 8.89 -2.65 3.85
C PRO A 79 9.86 -3.09 2.75
N TYR A 80 10.52 -4.24 2.91
CA TYR A 80 11.46 -4.76 1.90
C TYR A 80 10.74 -5.21 0.62
N GLU A 81 9.54 -5.80 0.75
CA GLU A 81 8.72 -6.21 -0.39
C GLU A 81 8.25 -4.98 -1.19
N TYR A 82 7.92 -3.89 -0.49
CA TYR A 82 7.64 -2.61 -1.15
C TYR A 82 8.85 -2.07 -1.91
N TYR A 83 10.04 -2.09 -1.30
CA TYR A 83 11.26 -1.67 -1.97
C TYR A 83 11.52 -2.50 -3.24
N ASP A 84 11.41 -3.83 -3.13
CA ASP A 84 11.65 -4.77 -4.22
C ASP A 84 10.73 -4.52 -5.42
N ILE A 85 9.48 -4.14 -5.18
CA ILE A 85 8.52 -3.80 -6.23
C ILE A 85 8.80 -2.40 -6.81
N LEU A 86 8.94 -1.39 -5.94
CA LEU A 86 9.02 0.01 -6.35
C LEU A 86 10.29 0.32 -7.16
N GLN A 87 11.43 -0.30 -6.84
CA GLN A 87 12.67 -0.07 -7.58
C GLN A 87 12.60 -0.46 -9.06
N ASN A 88 11.62 -1.28 -9.46
CA ASN A 88 11.42 -1.65 -10.87
C ASN A 88 10.77 -0.53 -11.69
N TYR A 89 10.10 0.43 -11.05
CA TYR A 89 9.27 1.44 -11.72
C TYR A 89 9.68 2.88 -11.40
N PHE A 90 10.36 3.09 -10.27
CA PHE A 90 10.78 4.41 -9.80
C PHE A 90 12.30 4.50 -9.77
N LYS A 91 12.83 5.62 -10.28
CA LYS A 91 14.28 5.86 -10.35
C LYS A 91 14.91 5.99 -8.96
N GLU A 92 14.22 6.62 -8.03
CA GLU A 92 14.66 6.91 -6.66
C GLU A 92 13.51 6.53 -5.73
N VAL A 93 13.82 5.76 -4.68
CA VAL A 93 12.85 5.22 -3.72
C VAL A 93 13.34 5.52 -2.31
N GLU A 94 12.52 6.21 -1.54
CA GLU A 94 12.74 6.46 -0.12
C GLU A 94 11.62 5.79 0.68
N ILE A 95 12.00 4.95 1.64
CA ILE A 95 11.08 4.24 2.53
C ILE A 95 11.59 4.41 3.95
N TRP A 96 10.69 4.79 4.85
CA TRP A 96 10.95 4.83 6.28
C TRP A 96 9.74 4.28 7.04
N GLN A 97 9.97 3.95 8.31
CA GLN A 97 8.93 3.48 9.22
C GLN A 97 8.85 4.44 10.41
N SER A 98 7.63 4.70 10.87
CA SER A 98 7.38 5.48 12.08
C SER A 98 6.38 4.76 12.96
N THR A 99 6.64 4.74 14.27
CA THR A 99 5.71 4.23 15.28
C THR A 99 5.11 5.42 16.01
N TYR A 100 3.80 5.57 15.93
CA TYR A 100 3.06 6.64 16.59
C TYR A 100 2.43 6.11 17.89
N TYR A 101 2.49 6.92 18.94
CA TYR A 101 1.80 6.63 20.20
C TYR A 101 0.48 7.42 20.23
N HIS A 102 -0.61 6.72 20.49
CA HIS A 102 -1.89 7.36 20.76
C HIS A 102 -2.01 7.59 22.27
N ILE A 103 -1.75 8.82 22.71
CA ILE A 103 -2.02 9.25 24.08
C ILE A 103 -3.48 9.69 24.09
N LEU A 104 -4.33 8.90 24.76
CA LEU A 104 -5.74 9.20 24.97
C LEU A 104 -5.94 10.10 26.20
#